data_AF-A0A8H8JK03-F1
#
_entry.id   AF-A0A8H8JK03-F1
#
_cell.length_a   1.000
_cell.length_b   1.000
_cell.length_c   1.000
_cell.angle_alpha   90.00
_cell.angle_beta   90.00
_cell.angle_gamma   90.00
#
_symmetry.space_group_name_H-M   'P 1'
#
loop_
_entity.id
_entity.type
_entity.pdbx_description
1 polymer ?
#
loop_
_entity_poly.entity_id
_entity_poly.type
_entity_poly.pdbx_seq_one_letter_code
_entity_poly.pdbx_strand_id
1 'polypeptide(L)'
;MDRSDSPAPATSSRRSSRTPEPGLSSYTSTRNSRGKRRPPADTTSVVVRLLPLALLAIAGLIMWPPSFSLIRMGVAGLVVSAAAPSWGYKTIGEAIADWKNQPQATYPTQFTRGIIPRAYDSHNDYWRDVPLFSAISFGAISVEADVWMWDDDLFVGHDPSSLSKRRTFSSLYVQPLMDILKQQNPSTSFPYTNNTRNGVFDTTVGQTLYLFVDVKTDGNSTWPLVIKQLAPLRDGGWLSYWDNEAGSLKPGAVTVIGTGNTPFSQVQAYSTAHRDVFYDAPITAFTSGSPGEYNTSNVVIASGSLASALGAPMSGNTFSDSQLLSLGNQVKGAHAAGIKVRYWETPGWPISKRDYVWKTLESLGVDLLNADDLEAAAGLKELW
;
A
#
# COMPACT_ATOMS: atom_id res chain seq x y z
N MET A 1 -42.58 -16.42 57.89
CA MET A 1 -42.42 -17.72 58.55
C MET A 1 -41.53 -18.60 57.68
N ASP A 2 -40.29 -18.96 58.00
CA ASP A 2 -39.14 -18.26 58.60
C ASP A 2 -37.89 -19.15 58.27
N ARG A 3 -36.66 -18.66 58.12
CA ARG A 3 -36.12 -17.30 58.36
C ARG A 3 -34.95 -16.97 57.39
N SER A 4 -34.35 -15.81 57.61
CA SER A 4 -33.08 -15.30 57.09
C SER A 4 -31.86 -16.15 57.46
N ASP A 5 -30.78 -16.05 56.67
CA ASP A 5 -29.58 -15.29 57.06
C ASP A 5 -28.52 -15.26 55.94
N SER A 6 -27.92 -14.09 55.72
CA SER A 6 -26.67 -13.90 54.98
C SER A 6 -25.56 -13.60 55.97
N PRO A 7 -24.30 -13.85 55.60
CA PRO A 7 -23.30 -12.82 55.83
C PRO A 7 -22.40 -12.54 54.62
N ALA A 8 -22.06 -11.27 54.46
CA ALA A 8 -20.98 -10.79 53.60
C ALA A 8 -19.69 -10.58 54.45
N PRO A 9 -18.68 -9.81 53.99
CA PRO A 9 -17.53 -10.35 53.28
C PRO A 9 -16.23 -10.31 54.11
N ALA A 10 -15.26 -11.18 53.79
CA ALA A 10 -13.94 -11.16 54.42
C ALA A 10 -12.97 -10.20 53.71
N THR A 11 -12.56 -9.14 54.41
CA THR A 11 -11.58 -8.15 53.92
C THR A 11 -10.18 -8.37 54.46
N SER A 12 -9.19 -8.06 53.61
CA SER A 12 -7.80 -7.69 53.94
C SER A 12 -6.79 -8.80 54.32
N SER A 13 -5.71 -8.86 53.54
CA SER A 13 -4.36 -8.89 54.10
C SER A 13 -3.44 -7.98 53.27
N ARG A 14 -3.19 -6.79 53.80
CA ARG A 14 -2.35 -5.75 53.18
C ARG A 14 -0.87 -6.12 53.41
N ARG A 15 -0.11 -6.50 52.39
CA ARG A 15 1.35 -6.66 52.51
C ARG A 15 2.10 -5.65 51.64
N SER A 16 2.45 -4.53 52.27
CA SER A 16 3.45 -3.59 51.78
C SER A 16 4.84 -4.20 51.90
N SER A 17 5.61 -4.22 50.81
CA SER A 17 7.07 -4.05 50.89
C SER A 17 7.72 -3.75 49.53
N ARG A 18 8.10 -2.47 49.37
CA ARG A 18 9.34 -1.98 48.72
C ARG A 18 9.60 -2.29 47.23
N THR A 19 9.51 -1.22 46.45
CA THR A 19 10.38 -0.93 45.30
C THR A 19 11.87 -0.98 45.66
N PRO A 20 12.73 -1.34 44.70
CA PRO A 20 14.05 -0.71 44.61
C PRO A 20 14.45 -0.34 43.17
N GLU A 21 14.54 0.98 42.93
CA GLU A 21 15.50 1.61 42.02
C GLU A 21 16.09 2.83 42.78
N PRO A 22 17.27 3.39 42.41
CA PRO A 22 17.99 3.22 41.15
C PRO A 22 19.45 2.73 41.27
N GLY A 23 19.93 2.03 40.25
CA GLY A 23 21.31 1.54 40.13
C GLY A 23 22.16 2.37 39.16
N LEU A 24 22.56 3.59 39.54
CA LEU A 24 23.50 4.38 38.75
C LEU A 24 24.92 3.81 38.92
N SER A 25 25.52 3.26 37.85
CA SER A 25 26.94 2.86 37.85
C SER A 25 27.71 3.59 36.76
N SER A 26 28.22 4.77 37.12
CA SER A 26 29.29 5.45 36.38
C SER A 26 30.60 4.69 36.52
N TYR A 27 31.27 4.34 35.42
CA TYR A 27 32.69 3.98 35.44
C TYR A 27 33.52 4.78 34.43
N THR A 28 34.30 5.70 35.01
CA THR A 28 35.66 6.11 34.62
C THR A 28 35.92 6.52 33.16
N SER A 29 35.88 7.84 32.98
CA SER A 29 36.83 8.60 32.17
C SER A 29 38.24 7.96 32.06
N THR A 30 38.67 7.64 30.84
CA THR A 30 40.09 7.57 30.49
C THR A 30 40.50 8.83 29.72
N ARG A 31 41.20 9.71 30.43
CA ARG A 31 41.78 10.94 29.91
C ARG A 31 43.08 10.60 29.18
N ASN A 32 43.19 10.82 27.86
CA ASN A 32 44.50 10.79 27.21
C ASN A 32 44.73 11.83 26.11
N SER A 33 45.90 12.47 26.20
CA SER A 33 46.63 13.36 25.27
C SER A 33 45.91 14.11 24.13
N ARG A 34 46.05 15.44 24.17
CA ARG A 34 45.83 16.37 23.05
C ARG A 34 46.67 15.99 21.80
N GLY A 35 46.00 15.70 20.69
CA GLY A 35 46.57 15.85 19.34
C GLY A 35 45.99 17.11 18.68
N LYS A 36 46.83 18.10 18.33
CA LYS A 36 46.37 19.32 17.63
C LYS A 36 45.90 18.98 16.21
N ARG A 37 44.59 18.99 15.96
CA ARG A 37 44.03 19.11 14.59
C ARG A 37 43.78 20.58 14.26
N ARG A 38 44.17 21.00 13.05
CA ARG A 38 43.89 22.33 12.49
C ARG A 38 42.38 22.47 12.22
N PRO A 39 41.81 23.69 12.24
CA PRO A 39 40.43 23.90 11.80
C PRO A 39 40.29 23.58 10.31
N PRO A 40 39.10 23.17 9.84
CA PRO A 40 38.82 23.05 8.41
C PRO A 40 38.91 24.44 7.74
N ALA A 41 39.31 24.46 6.47
CA ALA A 41 39.35 25.70 5.69
C ALA A 41 37.92 26.18 5.39
N ASP A 42 37.68 27.48 5.59
CA ASP A 42 36.41 28.14 5.36
C ASP A 42 36.12 28.25 3.84
N THR A 43 35.36 27.29 3.30
CA THR A 43 34.96 27.27 1.88
C THR A 43 33.93 28.36 1.53
N THR A 44 33.33 29.00 2.52
CA THR A 44 32.28 30.02 2.34
C THR A 44 32.82 31.31 1.73
N SER A 45 34.13 31.60 1.85
CA SER A 45 34.71 32.86 1.36
C SER A 45 34.95 32.92 -0.16
N VAL A 46 34.96 31.78 -0.87
CA VAL A 46 35.26 31.74 -2.33
C VAL A 46 33.99 31.94 -3.16
N VAL A 47 32.89 31.31 -2.77
CA VAL A 47 31.60 31.38 -3.50
C VAL A 47 31.06 32.81 -3.55
N VAL A 48 31.12 33.54 -2.44
CA VAL A 48 30.64 34.93 -2.34
C VAL A 48 31.46 35.90 -3.19
N ARG A 49 32.74 35.61 -3.46
CA ARG A 49 33.64 36.48 -4.25
C ARG A 49 33.46 36.33 -5.77
N LEU A 50 32.82 35.28 -6.24
CA LEU A 50 32.66 35.00 -7.68
C LEU A 50 31.26 35.35 -8.24
N LEU A 51 30.24 35.50 -7.38
CA LEU A 51 28.90 35.91 -7.78
C LEU A 51 28.84 37.20 -8.65
N PRO A 52 29.58 38.29 -8.34
CA PRO A 52 29.51 39.52 -9.14
C PRO A 52 30.04 39.34 -10.57
N LEU A 53 31.06 38.49 -10.74
CA LEU A 53 31.65 38.19 -12.05
C LEU A 53 30.72 37.31 -12.90
N ALA A 54 30.03 36.35 -12.28
CA ALA A 54 29.03 35.53 -12.97
C ALA A 54 27.84 36.35 -13.46
N LEU A 55 27.34 37.30 -12.66
CA LEU A 55 26.24 38.19 -13.04
C LEU A 55 26.62 39.16 -14.18
N LEU A 56 27.86 39.67 -14.19
CA LEU A 56 28.38 40.49 -15.29
C LEU A 56 28.50 39.70 -16.61
N ALA A 57 28.91 38.44 -16.55
CA ALA A 57 28.95 37.57 -17.74
C ALA A 57 27.55 37.30 -18.32
N ILE A 58 26.54 37.11 -17.47
CA ILE A 58 25.14 36.91 -17.87
C ILE A 58 24.55 38.19 -18.51
N ALA A 59 24.85 39.37 -17.95
CA ALA A 59 24.41 40.64 -18.52
C ALA A 59 24.96 40.88 -19.94
N GLY A 60 26.23 40.55 -20.19
CA GLY A 60 26.84 40.64 -21.53
C GLY A 60 26.18 39.75 -22.59
N LEU A 61 25.66 38.58 -22.19
CA LEU A 61 24.99 37.63 -23.09
C LEU A 61 23.59 38.07 -23.55
N ILE A 62 22.92 38.92 -22.76
CA ILE A 62 21.57 39.43 -23.06
C ILE A 62 21.61 40.56 -24.11
N MET A 63 22.70 41.35 -24.15
CA MET A 63 22.83 42.50 -25.06
C MET A 63 23.29 42.17 -26.49
N TRP A 64 23.55 40.91 -26.83
CA TRP A 64 24.02 40.55 -28.18
C TRP A 64 22.88 40.41 -29.21
N PRO A 65 23.08 40.86 -30.48
CA PRO A 65 22.08 40.72 -31.53
C PRO A 65 21.69 39.26 -31.83
N PRO A 66 20.47 39.01 -32.37
CA PRO A 66 19.96 37.65 -32.65
C PRO A 66 20.82 36.80 -33.61
N SER A 67 21.72 37.41 -34.37
CA SER A 67 22.63 36.74 -35.32
C SER A 67 23.70 35.85 -34.69
N PHE A 68 23.89 35.88 -33.36
CA PHE A 68 24.89 35.07 -32.64
C PHE A 68 24.35 33.75 -32.03
N SER A 69 23.30 33.17 -32.61
CA SER A 69 22.63 31.94 -32.13
C SER A 69 23.60 30.78 -31.84
N LEU A 70 24.59 30.54 -32.71
CA LEU A 70 25.54 29.44 -32.58
C LEU A 70 26.45 29.54 -31.34
N ILE A 71 26.74 30.76 -30.85
CA ILE A 71 27.59 30.94 -29.65
C ILE A 71 26.79 30.73 -28.36
N ARG A 72 25.47 30.97 -28.38
CA ARG A 72 24.59 30.68 -27.23
C ARG A 72 24.52 29.18 -26.91
N MET A 73 24.56 28.31 -27.93
CA MET A 73 24.71 26.86 -27.71
C MET A 73 26.05 26.49 -27.06
N GLY A 74 27.14 27.21 -27.37
CA GLY A 74 28.46 26.99 -26.76
C GLY A 74 28.48 27.28 -25.25
N VAL A 75 27.79 28.33 -24.80
CA VAL A 75 27.71 28.67 -23.36
C VAL A 75 26.74 27.76 -22.60
N ALA A 76 25.63 27.34 -23.23
CA ALA A 76 24.75 26.32 -22.65
C ALA A 76 25.49 24.96 -22.47
N GLY A 77 26.35 24.59 -23.44
CA GLY A 77 27.21 23.41 -23.34
C GLY A 77 28.27 23.48 -22.24
N LEU A 78 28.66 24.68 -21.79
CA LEU A 78 29.67 24.88 -20.74
C LEU A 78 29.14 24.63 -19.31
N VAL A 79 27.82 24.70 -19.10
CA VAL A 79 27.20 24.39 -17.79
C VAL A 79 26.91 22.88 -17.64
N VAL A 80 26.88 22.12 -18.75
CA VAL A 80 26.79 20.65 -18.73
C VAL A 80 28.19 20.00 -18.78
N SER A 81 29.18 20.66 -18.17
CA SER A 81 30.39 20.00 -17.66
C SER A 81 30.15 19.43 -16.26
N ALA A 82 29.03 18.70 -16.08
CA ALA A 82 28.83 17.85 -14.92
C ALA A 82 30.02 16.89 -14.86
N ALA A 83 30.82 17.00 -13.80
CA ALA A 83 32.15 16.40 -13.74
C ALA A 83 32.07 14.90 -14.08
N ALA A 84 32.58 14.52 -15.24
CA ALA A 84 32.71 13.10 -15.58
C ALA A 84 33.57 12.47 -14.46
N PRO A 85 33.04 11.49 -13.72
CA PRO A 85 33.74 10.96 -12.56
C PRO A 85 35.10 10.45 -13.01
N SER A 86 36.17 11.04 -12.48
CA SER A 86 37.51 10.58 -12.76
C SER A 86 37.60 9.13 -12.30
N TRP A 87 37.94 8.20 -13.20
CA TRP A 87 38.05 6.76 -12.95
C TRP A 87 39.28 6.40 -12.06
N GLY A 88 39.54 7.20 -11.04
CA GLY A 88 40.58 7.02 -10.02
C GLY A 88 40.09 6.33 -8.74
N TYR A 89 38.88 5.78 -8.73
CA TYR A 89 38.38 4.96 -7.62
C TYR A 89 39.29 3.76 -7.40
N LYS A 90 39.72 3.54 -6.17
CA LYS A 90 40.56 2.40 -5.75
C LYS A 90 39.72 1.21 -5.32
N THR A 91 38.45 1.43 -4.97
CA THR A 91 37.50 0.38 -4.58
C THR A 91 36.12 0.61 -5.19
N ILE A 92 35.36 -0.48 -5.33
CA ILE A 92 33.94 -0.40 -5.73
C ILE A 92 33.10 0.36 -4.69
N GLY A 93 33.50 0.36 -3.42
CA GLY A 93 32.82 1.11 -2.35
C GLY A 93 32.93 2.63 -2.54
N GLU A 94 34.09 3.12 -2.97
CA GLU A 94 34.29 4.54 -3.33
C GLU A 94 33.41 4.92 -4.52
N ALA A 95 33.37 4.08 -5.57
CA ALA A 95 32.54 4.31 -6.74
C ALA A 95 31.03 4.32 -6.40
N ILE A 96 30.55 3.39 -5.55
CA ILE A 96 29.15 3.36 -5.10
C ILE A 96 28.81 4.58 -4.23
N ALA A 97 29.72 5.01 -3.35
CA ALA A 97 29.50 6.15 -2.48
C ALA A 97 29.43 7.47 -3.27
N ASP A 98 30.29 7.65 -4.27
CA ASP A 98 30.23 8.80 -5.17
C ASP A 98 28.99 8.77 -6.07
N TRP A 99 28.73 7.63 -6.73
CA TRP A 99 27.61 7.47 -7.68
C TRP A 99 26.26 7.85 -7.08
N LYS A 100 26.02 7.54 -5.80
CA LYS A 100 24.78 7.92 -5.08
C LYS A 100 24.49 9.43 -5.07
N ASN A 101 25.50 10.28 -5.25
CA ASN A 101 25.37 11.74 -5.28
C ASN A 101 25.33 12.30 -6.71
N GLN A 102 25.50 11.46 -7.73
CA GLN A 102 25.48 11.87 -9.13
C GLN A 102 24.03 12.08 -9.62
N PRO A 103 23.74 13.04 -10.51
CA PRO A 103 22.41 13.24 -11.08
C PRO A 103 21.80 11.96 -11.67
N GLN A 104 22.63 11.09 -12.24
CA GLN A 104 22.29 9.80 -12.84
C GLN A 104 21.77 8.74 -11.84
N ALA A 105 21.94 8.94 -10.52
CA ALA A 105 21.39 8.02 -9.52
C ALA A 105 19.89 8.18 -9.27
N THR A 106 19.32 9.33 -9.66
CA THR A 106 17.89 9.58 -9.59
C THR A 106 17.19 8.87 -10.74
N TYR A 107 16.37 7.87 -10.41
CA TYR A 107 15.53 7.18 -11.38
C TYR A 107 14.09 7.72 -11.31
N PRO A 108 13.43 8.13 -12.41
CA PRO A 108 12.18 8.89 -12.35
C PRO A 108 11.03 8.20 -11.58
N THR A 109 10.90 6.89 -11.70
CA THR A 109 9.85 6.07 -11.07
C THR A 109 10.33 5.37 -9.78
N GLN A 110 11.41 5.87 -9.16
CA GLN A 110 12.09 5.16 -8.07
C GLN A 110 11.30 4.97 -6.76
N PHE A 111 10.10 5.54 -6.64
CA PHE A 111 9.30 5.51 -5.41
C PHE A 111 9.01 4.08 -4.92
N THR A 112 8.77 3.13 -5.83
CA THR A 112 8.62 1.69 -5.50
C THR A 112 9.71 0.81 -6.10
N ARG A 113 10.88 1.37 -6.45
CA ARG A 113 11.94 0.60 -7.12
C ARG A 113 12.42 -0.54 -6.22
N GLY A 114 12.34 -1.77 -6.73
CA GLY A 114 12.75 -2.99 -6.03
C GLY A 114 11.67 -3.61 -5.13
N ILE A 115 10.47 -3.03 -5.06
CA ILE A 115 9.30 -3.64 -4.41
C ILE A 115 8.68 -4.65 -5.37
N ILE A 116 8.77 -5.94 -5.04
CA ILE A 116 8.13 -7.01 -5.81
C ILE A 116 6.68 -7.19 -5.33
N PRO A 117 5.66 -7.06 -6.20
CA PRO A 117 4.27 -7.30 -5.83
C PRO A 117 4.04 -8.78 -5.49
N ARG A 118 3.16 -9.03 -4.51
CA ARG A 118 2.82 -10.34 -3.96
C ARG A 118 1.31 -10.45 -3.73
N ALA A 119 0.78 -11.64 -3.97
CA ALA A 119 -0.65 -11.94 -4.01
C ALA A 119 -1.30 -12.09 -2.62
N TYR A 120 -1.23 -11.03 -1.83
CA TYR A 120 -1.88 -10.96 -0.52
C TYR A 120 -2.50 -9.58 -0.27
N ASP A 121 -3.41 -9.56 0.69
CA ASP A 121 -4.22 -8.43 1.08
C ASP A 121 -3.80 -7.90 2.46
N SER A 122 -3.54 -6.60 2.52
CA SER A 122 -3.29 -5.84 3.75
C SER A 122 -4.62 -5.64 4.47
N HIS A 123 -5.14 -6.73 5.05
CA HIS A 123 -6.39 -6.75 5.80
C HIS A 123 -6.32 -5.78 6.98
N ASN A 124 -7.41 -5.05 7.26
CA ASN A 124 -7.43 -3.90 8.16
C ASN A 124 -6.26 -2.90 7.89
N ASP A 125 -5.98 -2.55 6.63
CA ASP A 125 -4.82 -1.71 6.27
C ASP A 125 -4.74 -0.43 7.13
N TYR A 126 -5.90 0.19 7.32
CA TYR A 126 -6.11 1.39 8.11
C TYR A 126 -5.79 1.27 9.62
N TRP A 127 -5.51 0.08 10.16
CA TRP A 127 -5.01 -0.09 11.53
C TRP A 127 -3.50 0.13 11.67
N ARG A 128 -2.76 0.13 10.56
CA ARG A 128 -1.31 0.33 10.57
C ARG A 128 -0.96 1.80 10.84
N ASP A 129 0.21 2.03 11.44
CA ASP A 129 0.73 3.39 11.69
C ASP A 129 0.87 4.20 10.40
N VAL A 130 1.25 3.55 9.30
CA VAL A 130 1.45 4.16 7.97
C VAL A 130 0.74 3.33 6.88
N PRO A 131 -0.61 3.32 6.82
CA PRO A 131 -1.45 2.34 6.11
C PRO A 131 -0.96 1.88 4.71
N LEU A 132 -1.40 2.57 3.65
CA LEU A 132 -1.12 2.22 2.25
C LEU A 132 0.38 2.04 1.96
N PHE A 133 1.23 2.88 2.55
CA PHE A 133 2.67 2.83 2.30
C PHE A 133 3.35 1.62 2.95
N SER A 134 2.90 1.18 4.13
CA SER A 134 3.36 -0.08 4.71
C SER A 134 2.98 -1.24 3.80
N ALA A 135 1.72 -1.37 3.40
CA ALA A 135 1.25 -2.41 2.48
C ALA A 135 2.10 -2.48 1.20
N ILE A 136 2.26 -1.34 0.52
CA ILE A 136 3.08 -1.24 -0.69
C ILE A 136 4.53 -1.59 -0.41
N SER A 137 5.14 -1.14 0.70
CA SER A 137 6.55 -1.43 1.02
C SER A 137 6.87 -2.93 1.14
N PHE A 138 5.88 -3.73 1.55
CA PHE A 138 5.96 -5.20 1.63
C PHE A 138 5.46 -5.92 0.36
N GLY A 139 5.02 -5.17 -0.65
CA GLY A 139 4.55 -5.69 -1.94
C GLY A 139 3.09 -6.11 -1.99
N ALA A 140 2.26 -5.76 -1.00
CA ALA A 140 0.84 -6.14 -0.98
C ALA A 140 0.09 -5.57 -2.19
N ILE A 141 -0.50 -6.43 -3.04
CA ILE A 141 -1.29 -5.98 -4.19
C ILE A 141 -2.75 -5.64 -3.83
N SER A 142 -3.12 -5.74 -2.57
CA SER A 142 -4.48 -5.47 -2.09
C SER A 142 -4.45 -4.78 -0.72
N VAL A 143 -5.36 -3.84 -0.51
CA VAL A 143 -5.57 -3.10 0.75
C VAL A 143 -7.05 -2.90 1.02
N GLU A 144 -7.40 -2.73 2.30
CA GLU A 144 -8.79 -2.64 2.76
C GLU A 144 -9.05 -1.38 3.60
N ALA A 145 -10.19 -0.73 3.36
CA ALA A 145 -10.63 0.48 4.07
C ALA A 145 -12.04 0.31 4.64
N ASP A 146 -12.14 0.29 5.97
CA ASP A 146 -13.41 0.28 6.71
C ASP A 146 -14.01 1.70 6.73
N VAL A 147 -15.00 1.97 5.87
CA VAL A 147 -15.57 3.31 5.69
C VAL A 147 -16.87 3.51 6.47
N TRP A 148 -16.93 4.63 7.18
CA TRP A 148 -18.07 5.10 7.96
C TRP A 148 -18.51 6.47 7.44
N MET A 149 -19.76 6.59 7.01
CA MET A 149 -20.35 7.87 6.64
C MET A 149 -20.72 8.69 7.88
N TRP A 150 -20.24 9.92 7.95
CA TRP A 150 -20.64 10.91 8.96
C TRP A 150 -20.51 12.32 8.37
N ASP A 151 -21.49 13.20 8.62
CA ASP A 151 -21.43 14.62 8.21
C ASP A 151 -21.04 14.84 6.72
N ASP A 152 -21.65 14.04 5.82
CA ASP A 152 -21.39 13.98 4.36
C ASP A 152 -19.94 13.67 3.92
N ASP A 153 -19.10 13.10 4.81
CA ASP A 153 -17.75 12.60 4.52
C ASP A 153 -17.58 11.11 4.93
N LEU A 154 -16.50 10.48 4.49
CA LEU A 154 -16.14 9.09 4.75
C LEU A 154 -14.91 9.00 5.66
N PHE A 155 -15.13 8.62 6.91
CA PHE A 155 -14.07 8.37 7.88
C PHE A 155 -13.66 6.90 7.88
N VAL A 156 -12.41 6.63 8.24
CA VAL A 156 -11.85 5.28 8.23
C VAL A 156 -11.42 4.85 9.64
N GLY A 157 -11.89 3.68 10.06
CA GLY A 157 -11.58 3.07 11.35
C GLY A 157 -12.36 1.76 11.53
N HIS A 158 -11.97 0.93 12.49
CA HIS A 158 -12.59 -0.39 12.71
C HIS A 158 -13.96 -0.26 13.38
N ASP A 159 -14.14 0.80 14.16
CA ASP A 159 -15.31 1.06 14.96
C ASP A 159 -15.52 2.58 15.12
N PRO A 160 -16.72 3.06 15.50
CA PRO A 160 -17.01 4.48 15.61
C PRO A 160 -16.10 5.27 16.57
N SER A 161 -15.50 4.63 17.58
CA SER A 161 -14.61 5.30 18.55
C SER A 161 -13.18 5.49 18.04
N SER A 162 -12.75 4.73 17.02
CA SER A 162 -11.46 4.91 16.34
C SER A 162 -11.47 5.96 15.22
N LEU A 163 -12.64 6.53 14.89
CA LEU A 163 -12.78 7.56 13.86
C LEU A 163 -12.12 8.89 14.25
N SER A 164 -11.50 9.56 13.28
CA SER A 164 -10.81 10.82 13.47
C SER A 164 -10.95 11.72 12.25
N LYS A 165 -11.16 13.03 12.47
CA LYS A 165 -11.34 14.04 11.41
C LYS A 165 -10.18 14.16 10.41
N ARG A 166 -9.04 13.50 10.67
CA ARG A 166 -7.87 13.46 9.76
C ARG A 166 -7.73 12.13 8.99
N ARG A 167 -8.48 11.09 9.38
CA ARG A 167 -8.46 9.74 8.80
C ARG A 167 -9.72 9.55 7.95
N THR A 168 -9.67 10.03 6.72
CA THR A 168 -10.76 9.91 5.75
C THR A 168 -10.36 8.95 4.64
N PHE A 169 -11.35 8.42 3.90
CA PHE A 169 -11.10 7.57 2.75
C PHE A 169 -10.22 8.29 1.71
N SER A 170 -10.48 9.57 1.50
CA SER A 170 -9.64 10.45 0.68
C SER A 170 -8.20 10.59 1.21
N SER A 171 -8.01 10.85 2.51
CA SER A 171 -6.67 11.15 3.07
C SER A 171 -5.77 9.93 3.24
N LEU A 172 -6.35 8.74 3.45
CA LEU A 172 -5.58 7.50 3.62
C LEU A 172 -5.38 6.71 2.30
N TYR A 173 -6.33 6.77 1.36
CA TYR A 173 -6.31 5.93 0.16
C TYR A 173 -6.31 6.74 -1.14
N VAL A 174 -7.36 7.52 -1.42
CA VAL A 174 -7.54 8.13 -2.76
C VAL A 174 -6.41 9.08 -3.11
N GLN A 175 -6.08 10.03 -2.22
CA GLN A 175 -5.05 11.03 -2.50
C GLN A 175 -3.63 10.42 -2.52
N PRO A 176 -3.22 9.57 -1.55
CA PRO A 176 -1.96 8.84 -1.64
C PRO A 176 -1.81 8.00 -2.92
N LEU A 177 -2.85 7.29 -3.35
CA LEU A 177 -2.82 6.55 -4.63
C LEU A 177 -2.62 7.48 -5.82
N MET A 178 -3.35 8.60 -5.88
CA MET A 178 -3.16 9.59 -6.94
C MET A 178 -1.74 10.13 -7.01
N ASP A 179 -1.09 10.35 -5.87
CA ASP A 179 0.27 10.90 -5.84
C ASP A 179 1.35 9.85 -6.15
N ILE A 180 1.11 8.57 -5.83
CA ILE A 180 1.93 7.45 -6.32
C ILE A 180 1.80 7.34 -7.84
N LEU A 181 0.58 7.29 -8.38
CA LEU A 181 0.35 7.06 -9.81
C LEU A 181 0.88 8.19 -10.70
N LYS A 182 0.86 9.44 -10.21
CA LYS A 182 1.55 10.56 -10.88
C LYS A 182 3.07 10.40 -10.88
N GLN A 183 3.66 9.96 -9.76
CA GLN A 183 5.11 9.71 -9.68
C GLN A 183 5.55 8.53 -10.55
N GLN A 184 4.71 7.51 -10.72
CA GLN A 184 4.96 6.36 -11.60
C GLN A 184 4.78 6.67 -13.10
N ASN A 185 4.20 7.84 -13.43
CA ASN A 185 3.94 8.27 -14.80
C ASN A 185 4.40 9.74 -15.03
N PRO A 186 5.70 10.02 -14.87
CA PRO A 186 6.23 11.37 -15.01
C PRO A 186 6.17 11.83 -16.48
N SER A 187 5.87 13.10 -16.71
CA SER A 187 6.02 13.70 -18.04
C SER A 187 7.51 13.75 -18.43
N THR A 188 7.87 13.22 -19.59
CA THR A 188 9.26 13.23 -20.08
C THR A 188 9.33 13.79 -21.50
N SER A 189 10.51 14.28 -21.90
CA SER A 189 10.79 14.70 -23.28
C SER A 189 11.12 13.54 -24.23
N PHE A 190 11.11 12.29 -23.77
CA PHE A 190 11.43 11.13 -24.59
C PHE A 190 10.22 10.69 -25.43
N PRO A 191 10.40 10.44 -26.74
CA PRO A 191 9.29 10.25 -27.69
C PRO A 191 8.52 8.93 -27.54
N TYR A 192 8.87 8.11 -26.54
CA TYR A 192 8.30 6.79 -26.27
C TYR A 192 7.39 6.75 -25.04
N THR A 193 7.07 7.90 -24.44
CA THR A 193 6.46 8.00 -23.09
C THR A 193 5.19 8.87 -23.03
N ASN A 194 4.57 9.19 -24.17
CA ASN A 194 3.32 9.93 -24.17
C ASN A 194 2.18 9.07 -23.60
N ASN A 195 1.70 9.45 -22.41
CA ASN A 195 0.58 8.85 -21.68
C ASN A 195 0.83 7.40 -21.21
N THR A 196 1.95 7.13 -20.55
CA THR A 196 2.13 5.87 -19.82
C THR A 196 1.03 5.69 -18.76
N ARG A 197 0.65 4.43 -18.50
CA ARG A 197 -0.39 4.03 -17.54
C ARG A 197 0.14 2.98 -16.55
N ASN A 198 1.35 3.21 -16.04
CA ASN A 198 1.97 2.36 -15.04
C ASN A 198 1.13 2.37 -13.75
N GLY A 199 0.94 1.20 -13.16
CA GLY A 199 0.33 1.02 -11.85
C GLY A 199 1.26 1.39 -10.71
N VAL A 200 0.94 0.88 -9.52
CA VAL A 200 1.66 1.19 -8.27
C VAL A 200 3.10 0.67 -8.29
N PHE A 201 3.36 -0.48 -8.89
CA PHE A 201 4.63 -1.22 -8.77
C PHE A 201 5.51 -1.05 -10.01
N ASP A 202 6.60 -0.27 -9.87
CA ASP A 202 7.66 -0.07 -10.86
C ASP A 202 8.21 -1.39 -11.47
N THR A 203 8.35 -2.45 -10.67
CA THR A 203 8.86 -3.76 -11.15
C THR A 203 7.85 -4.55 -11.99
N THR A 204 6.57 -4.18 -11.97
CA THR A 204 5.49 -4.89 -12.65
C THR A 204 4.36 -3.90 -12.97
N VAL A 205 4.64 -3.00 -13.91
CA VAL A 205 3.80 -1.82 -14.19
C VAL A 205 2.33 -2.10 -14.55
N GLY A 206 1.99 -3.34 -14.95
CA GLY A 206 0.60 -3.76 -15.21
C GLY A 206 -0.14 -4.33 -13.98
N GLN A 207 0.51 -4.45 -12.82
CA GLN A 207 -0.11 -4.96 -11.60
C GLN A 207 -1.08 -3.92 -11.02
N THR A 208 -2.36 -4.26 -11.03
CA THR A 208 -3.41 -3.48 -10.36
C THR A 208 -3.26 -3.58 -8.84
N LEU A 209 -3.55 -2.51 -8.11
CA LEU A 209 -3.82 -2.57 -6.68
C LEU A 209 -5.31 -2.78 -6.46
N TYR A 210 -5.69 -3.82 -5.73
CA TYR A 210 -7.07 -4.00 -5.28
C TYR A 210 -7.32 -3.07 -4.07
N LEU A 211 -8.40 -2.30 -4.12
CA LEU A 211 -8.86 -1.46 -3.03
C LEU A 211 -10.23 -1.98 -2.58
N PHE A 212 -10.23 -2.76 -1.50
CA PHE A 212 -11.45 -3.16 -0.82
C PHE A 212 -12.00 -1.99 0.01
N VAL A 213 -13.29 -1.72 -0.15
CA VAL A 213 -14.01 -0.67 0.58
C VAL A 213 -15.13 -1.34 1.36
N ASP A 214 -14.91 -1.57 2.64
CA ASP A 214 -15.89 -2.20 3.52
C ASP A 214 -16.83 -1.13 4.09
N VAL A 215 -18.07 -1.14 3.64
CA VAL A 215 -19.09 -0.16 4.03
C VAL A 215 -19.71 -0.56 5.36
N LYS A 216 -19.38 0.16 6.44
CA LYS A 216 -19.84 -0.14 7.80
C LYS A 216 -21.15 0.53 8.19
N THR A 217 -21.47 1.67 7.58
CA THR A 217 -22.74 2.39 7.73
C THR A 217 -23.80 1.87 6.74
N ASP A 218 -24.99 2.50 6.67
CA ASP A 218 -26.03 2.13 5.70
C ASP A 218 -25.49 2.20 4.26
N GLY A 219 -25.60 1.09 3.53
CA GLY A 219 -25.06 0.95 2.19
C GLY A 219 -25.68 1.91 1.18
N ASN A 220 -26.99 2.16 1.29
CA ASN A 220 -27.72 2.94 0.29
C ASN A 220 -27.32 4.42 0.28
N SER A 221 -26.97 4.96 1.44
CA SER A 221 -26.49 6.33 1.62
C SER A 221 -24.96 6.44 1.53
N THR A 222 -24.21 5.46 2.03
CA THR A 222 -22.73 5.49 2.05
C THR A 222 -22.11 5.22 0.69
N TRP A 223 -22.63 4.26 -0.08
CA TRP A 223 -22.02 3.82 -1.35
C TRP A 223 -21.98 4.92 -2.45
N PRO A 224 -23.02 5.75 -2.63
CA PRO A 224 -22.94 6.92 -3.53
C PRO A 224 -21.81 7.89 -3.16
N LEU A 225 -21.51 8.06 -1.87
CA LEU A 225 -20.42 8.90 -1.40
C LEU A 225 -19.05 8.28 -1.69
N VAL A 226 -18.92 6.94 -1.60
CA VAL A 226 -17.71 6.20 -2.05
C VAL A 226 -17.47 6.45 -3.53
N ILE A 227 -18.48 6.24 -4.39
CA ILE A 227 -18.39 6.47 -5.84
C ILE A 227 -17.96 7.91 -6.15
N LYS A 228 -18.49 8.89 -5.41
CA LYS A 228 -18.12 10.31 -5.52
C LYS A 228 -16.65 10.57 -5.13
N GLN A 229 -16.17 10.00 -4.03
CA GLN A 229 -14.77 10.19 -3.60
C GLN A 229 -13.74 9.51 -4.52
N LEU A 230 -14.14 8.53 -5.33
CA LEU A 230 -13.29 7.90 -6.35
C LEU A 230 -13.06 8.77 -7.60
N ALA A 231 -13.75 9.91 -7.74
CA ALA A 231 -13.64 10.78 -8.93
C ALA A 231 -12.20 11.13 -9.34
N PRO A 232 -11.25 11.47 -8.44
CA PRO A 232 -9.87 11.77 -8.85
C PRO A 232 -9.16 10.61 -9.57
N LEU A 233 -9.40 9.36 -9.13
CA LEU A 233 -8.82 8.17 -9.76
C LEU A 233 -9.50 7.86 -11.11
N ARG A 234 -10.82 8.04 -11.18
CA ARG A 234 -11.65 7.91 -12.38
C ARG A 234 -11.24 8.91 -13.46
N ASP A 235 -11.24 10.20 -13.13
CA ASP A 235 -10.88 11.30 -14.03
C ASP A 235 -9.41 11.21 -14.47
N GLY A 236 -8.55 10.69 -13.60
CA GLY A 236 -7.17 10.35 -13.93
C GLY A 236 -7.03 9.18 -14.93
N GLY A 237 -8.06 8.37 -15.14
CA GLY A 237 -8.03 7.16 -15.98
C GLY A 237 -7.25 6.00 -15.34
N TRP A 238 -7.31 5.88 -14.01
CA TRP A 238 -6.54 4.91 -13.24
C TRP A 238 -7.31 3.67 -12.79
N LEU A 239 -8.64 3.72 -12.81
CA LEU A 239 -9.48 2.62 -12.34
C LEU A 239 -9.64 1.53 -13.42
N SER A 240 -9.61 0.27 -12.99
CA SER A 240 -10.16 -0.85 -13.76
C SER A 240 -11.65 -0.63 -13.97
N TYR A 241 -12.17 -0.96 -15.16
CA TYR A 241 -13.60 -0.80 -15.45
C TYR A 241 -14.16 -1.93 -16.31
N TRP A 242 -15.43 -2.23 -16.11
CA TRP A 242 -16.22 -3.03 -17.04
C TRP A 242 -16.66 -2.16 -18.21
N ASP A 243 -16.24 -2.55 -19.41
CA ASP A 243 -16.67 -1.97 -20.67
C ASP A 243 -17.96 -2.67 -21.14
N ASN A 244 -19.07 -1.94 -21.10
CA ASN A 244 -20.38 -2.48 -21.47
C ASN A 244 -20.55 -2.69 -22.98
N GLU A 245 -19.80 -1.99 -23.82
CA GLU A 245 -19.84 -2.17 -25.28
C GLU A 245 -18.98 -3.37 -25.69
N ALA A 246 -17.76 -3.46 -25.16
CA ALA A 246 -16.85 -4.56 -25.44
C ALA A 246 -17.11 -5.83 -24.59
N GLY A 247 -18.11 -5.81 -23.69
CA GLY A 247 -18.47 -6.93 -22.81
C GLY A 247 -17.28 -7.51 -22.04
N SER A 248 -16.36 -6.66 -21.57
CA SER A 248 -15.08 -7.11 -21.00
C SER A 248 -14.51 -6.17 -19.94
N LEU A 249 -13.79 -6.75 -18.97
CA LEU A 249 -13.01 -6.01 -17.98
C LEU A 249 -11.78 -5.38 -18.65
N LYS A 250 -11.62 -4.07 -18.50
CA LYS A 250 -10.39 -3.34 -18.83
C LYS A 250 -9.60 -3.11 -17.53
N PRO A 251 -8.39 -3.67 -17.40
CA PRO A 251 -7.57 -3.47 -16.20
C PRO A 251 -7.02 -2.04 -16.16
N GLY A 252 -7.05 -1.44 -14.98
CA GLY A 252 -6.40 -0.20 -14.63
C GLY A 252 -5.40 -0.40 -13.48
N ALA A 253 -4.77 0.70 -13.08
CA ALA A 253 -3.82 0.73 -11.97
C ALA A 253 -4.44 0.39 -10.61
N VAL A 254 -5.74 0.63 -10.42
CA VAL A 254 -6.49 0.33 -9.20
C VAL A 254 -7.81 -0.36 -9.53
N THR A 255 -8.14 -1.45 -8.86
CA THR A 255 -9.44 -2.14 -8.98
C THR A 255 -10.21 -1.96 -7.68
N VAL A 256 -11.34 -1.24 -7.71
CA VAL A 256 -12.13 -0.96 -6.51
C VAL A 256 -13.22 -2.00 -6.31
N ILE A 257 -13.30 -2.56 -5.10
CA ILE A 257 -14.22 -3.63 -4.75
C ILE A 257 -14.99 -3.21 -3.49
N GLY A 258 -16.31 -3.08 -3.60
CA GLY A 258 -17.18 -2.80 -2.46
C GLY A 258 -17.54 -4.09 -1.73
N THR A 259 -17.34 -4.09 -0.41
CA THR A 259 -17.69 -5.18 0.51
C THR A 259 -18.48 -4.62 1.71
N GLY A 260 -18.74 -5.42 2.75
CA GLY A 260 -19.57 -5.03 3.88
C GLY A 260 -21.03 -4.77 3.48
N ASN A 261 -21.62 -3.65 3.91
CA ASN A 261 -22.98 -3.25 3.54
C ASN A 261 -23.12 -2.73 2.10
N THR A 262 -22.15 -2.95 1.20
CA THR A 262 -22.23 -2.49 -0.19
C THR A 262 -23.50 -3.03 -0.87
N PRO A 263 -24.40 -2.17 -1.42
CA PRO A 263 -25.62 -2.64 -2.05
C PRO A 263 -25.34 -3.18 -3.45
N PHE A 264 -25.32 -4.50 -3.61
CA PHE A 264 -25.09 -5.20 -4.89
C PHE A 264 -25.97 -4.68 -6.04
N SER A 265 -27.24 -4.37 -5.76
CA SER A 265 -28.18 -3.80 -6.72
C SER A 265 -27.73 -2.43 -7.25
N GLN A 266 -27.05 -1.59 -6.46
CA GLN A 266 -26.47 -0.34 -6.95
C GLN A 266 -25.22 -0.59 -7.79
N VAL A 267 -24.37 -1.58 -7.46
CA VAL A 267 -23.22 -1.96 -8.30
C VAL A 267 -23.67 -2.45 -9.67
N GLN A 268 -24.74 -3.26 -9.73
CA GLN A 268 -25.37 -3.68 -10.98
C GLN A 268 -26.02 -2.51 -11.73
N ALA A 269 -26.82 -1.69 -11.04
CA ALA A 269 -27.56 -0.57 -11.62
C ALA A 269 -26.68 0.64 -11.99
N TYR A 270 -25.41 0.68 -11.56
CA TYR A 270 -24.42 1.66 -12.02
C TYR A 270 -24.00 1.34 -13.46
N SER A 271 -24.91 1.61 -14.39
CA SER A 271 -24.82 1.30 -15.81
C SER A 271 -24.21 2.43 -16.64
N THR A 272 -23.08 2.98 -16.17
CA THR A 272 -22.23 3.85 -17.00
C THR A 272 -21.62 3.03 -18.15
N ALA A 273 -21.21 3.67 -19.26
CA ALA A 273 -20.51 2.96 -20.35
C ALA A 273 -19.26 2.20 -19.83
N HIS A 274 -18.62 2.78 -18.82
CA HIS A 274 -17.48 2.22 -18.10
C HIS A 274 -17.82 2.23 -16.60
N ARG A 275 -18.15 1.07 -16.00
CA ARG A 275 -18.33 0.94 -14.54
C ARG A 275 -16.99 0.60 -13.91
N ASP A 276 -16.53 1.40 -12.97
CA ASP A 276 -15.21 1.28 -12.34
C ASP A 276 -15.21 0.80 -10.88
N VAL A 277 -16.32 0.20 -10.47
CA VAL A 277 -16.50 -0.44 -9.16
C VAL A 277 -17.09 -1.84 -9.32
N PHE A 278 -16.61 -2.77 -8.50
CA PHE A 278 -17.01 -4.17 -8.50
C PHE A 278 -17.52 -4.58 -7.12
N TYR A 279 -18.16 -5.74 -7.05
CA TYR A 279 -18.74 -6.30 -5.83
C TYR A 279 -17.87 -7.46 -5.30
N ASP A 280 -17.73 -7.54 -3.98
CA ASP A 280 -17.15 -8.70 -3.28
C ASP A 280 -18.22 -9.78 -3.09
N ALA A 281 -18.24 -10.78 -3.98
CA ALA A 281 -19.26 -11.83 -3.91
C ALA A 281 -18.99 -12.82 -2.75
N PRO A 282 -20.03 -13.37 -2.10
CA PRO A 282 -19.85 -14.42 -1.09
C PRO A 282 -19.27 -15.70 -1.73
N ILE A 283 -18.04 -16.08 -1.35
CA ILE A 283 -17.33 -17.25 -1.88
C ILE A 283 -18.11 -18.57 -1.70
N THR A 284 -18.93 -18.66 -0.65
CA THR A 284 -19.82 -19.81 -0.40
C THR A 284 -20.89 -20.01 -1.47
N ALA A 285 -21.20 -19.01 -2.29
CA ALA A 285 -22.14 -19.15 -3.40
C ALA A 285 -21.56 -19.95 -4.59
N PHE A 286 -20.23 -20.16 -4.63
CA PHE A 286 -19.53 -20.83 -5.73
C PHE A 286 -19.33 -22.34 -5.52
N THR A 287 -19.83 -22.93 -4.42
CA THR A 287 -19.68 -24.37 -4.10
C THR A 287 -20.17 -25.33 -5.19
N SER A 288 -21.05 -24.86 -6.08
CA SER A 288 -21.66 -25.65 -7.16
C SER A 288 -21.49 -25.01 -8.54
N GLY A 289 -20.47 -24.16 -8.70
CA GLY A 289 -20.26 -23.31 -9.89
C GLY A 289 -20.81 -21.90 -9.71
N SER A 290 -20.73 -21.08 -10.76
CA SER A 290 -21.18 -19.68 -10.69
C SER A 290 -22.70 -19.57 -10.50
N PRO A 291 -23.19 -18.85 -9.47
CA PRO A 291 -24.56 -18.35 -9.51
C PRO A 291 -24.64 -17.29 -10.61
N GLY A 292 -25.72 -17.29 -11.40
CA GLY A 292 -25.79 -16.45 -12.62
C GLY A 292 -25.68 -14.93 -12.38
N GLU A 293 -26.02 -14.47 -11.18
CA GLU A 293 -25.93 -13.06 -10.79
C GLU A 293 -24.48 -12.58 -10.57
N TYR A 294 -23.62 -13.41 -9.99
CA TYR A 294 -22.19 -13.11 -9.79
C TYR A 294 -21.40 -13.62 -10.99
N ASN A 295 -20.90 -12.70 -11.79
CA ASN A 295 -20.11 -12.99 -12.98
C ASN A 295 -19.10 -11.87 -13.23
N THR A 296 -18.17 -12.09 -14.18
CA THR A 296 -17.05 -11.19 -14.49
C THR A 296 -17.43 -9.75 -14.85
N SER A 297 -18.70 -9.47 -15.14
CA SER A 297 -19.16 -8.08 -15.31
C SER A 297 -19.15 -7.29 -13.99
N ASN A 298 -19.59 -7.91 -12.91
CA ASN A 298 -19.87 -7.24 -11.63
C ASN A 298 -18.94 -7.67 -10.49
N VAL A 299 -18.29 -8.83 -10.60
CA VAL A 299 -17.43 -9.41 -9.56
C VAL A 299 -16.06 -9.73 -10.14
N VAL A 300 -15.00 -9.34 -9.43
CA VAL A 300 -13.60 -9.65 -9.76
C VAL A 300 -13.00 -10.62 -8.74
N ILE A 301 -13.33 -10.45 -7.47
CA ILE A 301 -12.96 -11.35 -6.36
C ILE A 301 -14.23 -11.72 -5.60
N ALA A 302 -14.32 -12.98 -5.19
CA ALA A 302 -15.27 -13.46 -4.21
C ALA A 302 -14.55 -13.76 -2.88
N SER A 303 -15.08 -13.23 -1.78
CA SER A 303 -14.52 -13.40 -0.44
C SER A 303 -15.50 -14.03 0.54
N GLY A 304 -14.98 -14.48 1.69
CA GLY A 304 -15.79 -14.86 2.85
C GLY A 304 -14.91 -15.24 4.03
N SER A 305 -15.50 -15.29 5.23
CA SER A 305 -14.75 -15.77 6.38
C SER A 305 -14.40 -17.23 6.24
N LEU A 306 -13.19 -17.60 6.64
CA LEU A 306 -12.74 -18.99 6.62
C LEU A 306 -13.70 -19.87 7.43
N ALA A 307 -14.21 -19.41 8.58
CA ALA A 307 -15.19 -20.16 9.38
C ALA A 307 -16.49 -20.44 8.61
N SER A 308 -17.01 -19.47 7.84
CA SER A 308 -18.22 -19.64 7.02
C SER A 308 -17.97 -20.55 5.82
N ALA A 309 -16.84 -20.41 5.15
CA ALA A 309 -16.42 -21.26 4.03
C ALA A 309 -16.27 -22.75 4.43
N LEU A 310 -15.91 -23.01 5.69
CA LEU A 310 -15.82 -24.33 6.28
C LEU A 310 -17.16 -24.87 6.83
N GLY A 311 -18.19 -24.01 6.96
CA GLY A 311 -19.46 -24.30 7.62
C GLY A 311 -19.39 -24.43 9.14
N ALA A 312 -18.20 -24.32 9.74
CA ALA A 312 -17.96 -24.37 11.18
C ALA A 312 -16.55 -23.79 11.52
N PRO A 313 -16.33 -23.31 12.75
CA PRO A 313 -14.99 -22.93 13.22
C PRO A 313 -13.98 -24.08 13.11
N MET A 314 -12.74 -23.76 12.72
CA MET A 314 -11.68 -24.74 12.52
C MET A 314 -11.18 -25.34 13.85
N SER A 315 -11.72 -26.51 14.22
CA SER A 315 -11.24 -27.32 15.34
C SER A 315 -9.87 -27.96 15.04
N GLY A 316 -8.89 -27.76 15.91
CA GLY A 316 -7.54 -28.32 15.77
C GLY A 316 -6.57 -27.45 14.97
N ASN A 317 -5.47 -28.06 14.49
CA ASN A 317 -4.37 -27.36 13.81
C ASN A 317 -4.38 -27.50 12.28
N THR A 318 -5.11 -28.48 11.74
CA THR A 318 -5.18 -28.80 10.32
C THR A 318 -6.63 -28.90 9.84
N PHE A 319 -6.87 -28.80 8.54
CA PHE A 319 -8.19 -29.05 7.96
C PHE A 319 -8.46 -30.56 7.87
N SER A 320 -9.74 -30.95 7.96
CA SER A 320 -10.20 -32.30 7.59
C SER A 320 -10.35 -32.44 6.07
N ASP A 321 -10.40 -33.68 5.56
CA ASP A 321 -10.59 -33.95 4.12
C ASP A 321 -11.88 -33.31 3.58
N SER A 322 -12.96 -33.30 4.37
CA SER A 322 -14.22 -32.64 4.03
C SER A 322 -14.11 -31.11 3.94
N GLN A 323 -13.27 -30.50 4.77
CA GLN A 323 -12.98 -29.07 4.76
C GLN A 323 -12.12 -28.70 3.55
N LEU A 324 -11.08 -29.48 3.27
CA LEU A 324 -10.26 -29.33 2.06
C LEU A 324 -11.09 -29.48 0.78
N LEU A 325 -12.02 -30.43 0.75
CA LEU A 325 -12.95 -30.61 -0.36
C LEU A 325 -13.91 -29.42 -0.51
N SER A 326 -14.44 -28.87 0.59
CA SER A 326 -15.31 -27.68 0.55
C SER A 326 -14.59 -26.47 -0.03
N LEU A 327 -13.41 -26.14 0.50
CA LEU A 327 -12.58 -25.02 0.02
C LEU A 327 -12.15 -25.23 -1.44
N GLY A 328 -11.71 -26.44 -1.80
CA GLY A 328 -11.32 -26.78 -3.15
C GLY A 328 -12.47 -26.69 -4.17
N ASN A 329 -13.70 -27.02 -3.77
CA ASN A 329 -14.87 -26.86 -4.63
C ASN A 329 -15.26 -25.39 -4.81
N GLN A 330 -15.20 -24.58 -3.74
CA GLN A 330 -15.43 -23.12 -3.82
C GLN A 330 -14.43 -22.44 -4.74
N VAL A 331 -13.13 -22.72 -4.59
CA VAL A 331 -12.08 -22.14 -5.45
C VAL A 331 -12.28 -22.55 -6.91
N LYS A 332 -12.50 -23.84 -7.19
CA LYS A 332 -12.78 -24.31 -8.56
C LYS A 332 -14.02 -23.68 -9.17
N GLY A 333 -15.08 -23.49 -8.38
CA GLY A 333 -16.32 -22.87 -8.84
C GLY A 333 -16.16 -21.39 -9.19
N ALA A 334 -15.42 -20.64 -8.37
CA ALA A 334 -15.09 -19.23 -8.64
C ALA A 334 -14.15 -19.10 -9.85
N HIS A 335 -13.10 -19.92 -9.94
CA HIS A 335 -12.19 -19.93 -11.08
C HIS A 335 -12.89 -20.32 -12.39
N ALA A 336 -13.82 -21.27 -12.37
CA ALA A 336 -14.67 -21.60 -13.52
C ALA A 336 -15.59 -20.45 -13.95
N ALA A 337 -15.91 -19.52 -13.04
CA ALA A 337 -16.62 -18.27 -13.32
C ALA A 337 -15.70 -17.13 -13.78
N GLY A 338 -14.38 -17.33 -13.82
CA GLY A 338 -13.38 -16.28 -14.07
C GLY A 338 -13.19 -15.30 -12.90
N ILE A 339 -13.59 -15.71 -11.69
CA ILE A 339 -13.57 -14.89 -10.47
C ILE A 339 -12.47 -15.39 -9.53
N LYS A 340 -11.70 -14.45 -8.96
CA LYS A 340 -10.62 -14.71 -8.01
C LYS A 340 -11.15 -14.97 -6.59
N VAL A 341 -10.33 -15.54 -5.71
CA VAL A 341 -10.73 -15.90 -4.33
C VAL A 341 -9.86 -15.25 -3.25
N ARG A 342 -10.51 -14.75 -2.17
CA ARG A 342 -9.90 -14.35 -0.89
C ARG A 342 -10.64 -15.05 0.25
N TYR A 343 -9.94 -15.50 1.30
CA TYR A 343 -10.58 -15.92 2.56
C TYR A 343 -10.06 -15.05 3.70
N TRP A 344 -10.95 -14.37 4.42
CA TRP A 344 -10.63 -13.55 5.59
C TRP A 344 -10.89 -14.32 6.90
N GLU A 345 -10.62 -13.70 8.06
CA GLU A 345 -10.64 -14.38 9.37
C GLU A 345 -9.71 -15.62 9.45
N THR A 346 -8.55 -15.57 8.77
CA THR A 346 -7.53 -16.62 8.92
C THR A 346 -6.84 -16.53 10.29
N PRO A 347 -6.40 -17.64 10.90
CA PRO A 347 -5.86 -17.62 12.26
C PRO A 347 -4.48 -16.96 12.31
N GLY A 348 -4.35 -15.82 13.00
CA GLY A 348 -3.04 -15.15 13.21
C GLY A 348 -2.12 -15.84 14.24
N TRP A 349 -2.66 -16.67 15.13
CA TRP A 349 -1.91 -17.37 16.19
C TRP A 349 -2.53 -18.76 16.49
N PRO A 350 -1.72 -19.80 16.83
CA PRO A 350 -0.26 -19.83 16.80
C PRO A 350 0.31 -19.76 15.38
N ILE A 351 1.54 -19.27 15.25
CA ILE A 351 2.23 -19.09 13.96
C ILE A 351 2.22 -20.38 13.13
N SER A 352 2.42 -21.55 13.76
CA SER A 352 2.36 -22.84 13.06
C SER A 352 0.98 -23.16 12.45
N LYS A 353 -0.12 -22.72 13.07
CA LYS A 353 -1.48 -22.86 12.52
C LYS A 353 -1.73 -21.83 11.42
N ARG A 354 -1.27 -20.58 11.60
CA ARG A 354 -1.31 -19.53 10.57
C ARG A 354 -0.63 -20.01 9.28
N ASP A 355 0.64 -20.40 9.40
CA ASP A 355 1.47 -20.78 8.26
C ASP A 355 0.96 -22.06 7.58
N TYR A 356 0.41 -23.01 8.33
CA TYR A 356 -0.30 -24.16 7.75
C TYR A 356 -1.52 -23.72 6.94
N VAL A 357 -2.39 -22.86 7.49
CA VAL A 357 -3.59 -22.39 6.79
C VAL A 357 -3.21 -21.62 5.54
N TRP A 358 -2.27 -20.69 5.64
CA TRP A 358 -1.78 -19.88 4.52
C TRP A 358 -1.24 -20.75 3.38
N LYS A 359 -0.32 -21.67 3.67
CA LYS A 359 0.24 -22.61 2.67
C LYS A 359 -0.82 -23.53 2.08
N THR A 360 -1.82 -23.93 2.87
CA THR A 360 -2.91 -24.77 2.36
C THR A 360 -3.83 -24.00 1.42
N LEU A 361 -4.22 -22.77 1.78
CA LEU A 361 -5.03 -21.90 0.91
C LEU A 361 -4.30 -21.58 -0.41
N GLU A 362 -3.01 -21.26 -0.35
CA GLU A 362 -2.16 -21.08 -1.55
C GLU A 362 -2.14 -22.35 -2.41
N SER A 363 -1.94 -23.53 -1.81
CA SER A 363 -1.94 -24.81 -2.53
C SER A 363 -3.28 -25.20 -3.17
N LEU A 364 -4.39 -24.65 -2.65
CA LEU A 364 -5.73 -24.80 -3.21
C LEU A 364 -6.02 -23.80 -4.36
N GLY A 365 -5.15 -22.82 -4.59
CA GLY A 365 -5.27 -21.82 -5.65
C GLY A 365 -5.94 -20.51 -5.22
N VAL A 366 -5.93 -20.14 -3.94
CA VAL A 366 -6.47 -18.85 -3.48
C VAL A 366 -5.64 -17.68 -4.03
N ASP A 367 -6.30 -16.73 -4.70
CA ASP A 367 -5.67 -15.63 -5.44
C ASP A 367 -5.16 -14.48 -4.56
N LEU A 368 -5.77 -14.27 -3.39
CA LEU A 368 -5.33 -13.28 -2.39
C LEU A 368 -5.37 -13.88 -1.00
N LEU A 369 -4.20 -13.96 -0.37
CA LEU A 369 -4.06 -14.34 1.02
C LEU A 369 -4.40 -13.15 1.95
N ASN A 370 -5.32 -13.31 2.90
CA ASN A 370 -5.66 -12.26 3.87
C ASN A 370 -4.62 -12.18 5.00
N ALA A 371 -3.88 -11.07 5.11
CA ALA A 371 -2.73 -10.96 6.02
C ALA A 371 -2.69 -9.68 6.87
N ASP A 372 -2.73 -9.85 8.20
CA ASP A 372 -2.40 -8.79 9.16
C ASP A 372 -0.86 -8.65 9.35
N ASP A 373 -0.10 -9.75 9.36
CA ASP A 373 1.37 -9.77 9.46
C ASP A 373 2.02 -9.66 8.06
N LEU A 374 2.25 -8.41 7.61
CA LEU A 374 2.87 -8.09 6.32
C LEU A 374 4.27 -8.70 6.16
N GLU A 375 5.07 -8.75 7.23
CA GLU A 375 6.43 -9.30 7.17
C GLU A 375 6.42 -10.81 6.91
N ALA A 376 5.47 -11.52 7.53
CA ALA A 376 5.28 -12.95 7.28
C ALA A 376 4.72 -13.21 5.87
N ALA A 377 3.70 -12.45 5.44
CA ALA A 377 3.09 -12.63 4.10
C ALA A 377 4.05 -12.24 2.96
N ALA A 378 4.96 -11.30 3.19
CA ALA A 378 6.05 -10.96 2.27
C ALA A 378 7.21 -11.99 2.28
N GLY A 379 7.17 -13.01 3.14
CA GLY A 379 8.23 -14.01 3.28
C GLY A 379 9.49 -13.49 3.97
N LEU A 380 9.47 -12.29 4.57
CA LEU A 380 10.66 -11.69 5.21
C LEU A 380 10.99 -12.32 6.57
N LYS A 381 10.09 -13.14 7.11
CA LYS A 381 10.32 -14.04 8.26
C LYS A 381 10.71 -15.47 7.85
N GLU A 382 10.91 -15.77 6.56
CA GLU A 382 11.52 -17.05 6.10
C GLU A 382 13.05 -17.07 6.29
N LEU A 383 13.55 -16.50 7.40
CA LEU A 383 14.95 -16.53 7.77
C LEU A 383 15.25 -17.83 8.52
N TRP A 384 16.00 -18.67 7.81
CA TRP A 384 16.66 -19.93 8.16
C TRP A 384 17.15 -20.07 9.62
#